data_AF-A0A2T4AC52-F1
#
_entry.id   AF-A0A2T4AC52-F1
#
_cell.length_a   1.000
_cell.length_b   1.000
_cell.length_c   1.000
_cell.angle_alpha   90.00
_cell.angle_beta   90.00
_cell.angle_gamma   90.00
#
_symmetry.space_group_name_H-M   'P 1'
#
loop_
_entity.id
_entity.type
_entity.pdbx_description
1 polymer ?
#
loop_
_entity_poly.entity_id
_entity_poly.type
_entity_poly.pdbx_seq_one_letter_code
_entity_poly.pdbx_strand_id
1 'polypeptide(L)'
;MRPTQVRLGGGAPQPKTGHWLGDWGSFGGAKQKGIVDYGLSANRQNPFAGAAHDAIFNTFRRTKSQIFYWLPPMLAGYYLLNWATERNHYLNSKAGRAEFADSE
;
A
#
# COMPACT_ATOMS: atom_id res chain seq x y z
N MET A 1 43.69 -14.00 -15.23
CA MET A 1 42.71 -13.22 -14.43
C MET A 1 41.65 -12.70 -15.38
N ARG A 2 40.36 -13.00 -15.16
CA ARG A 2 39.28 -12.37 -15.95
C ARG A 2 39.03 -10.98 -15.36
N PRO A 3 39.06 -9.89 -16.14
CA PRO A 3 38.73 -8.57 -15.61
C PRO A 3 37.28 -8.60 -15.12
N THR A 4 37.06 -8.15 -13.88
CA THR A 4 35.72 -7.97 -13.34
C THR A 4 34.97 -6.96 -14.20
N GLN A 5 33.73 -7.28 -14.54
CA GLN A 5 32.86 -6.41 -15.34
C GLN A 5 32.74 -5.05 -14.65
N VAL A 6 32.92 -3.96 -15.40
CA VAL A 6 32.80 -2.58 -14.87
C VAL A 6 31.43 -2.44 -14.23
N ARG A 7 31.40 -2.11 -12.93
CA ARG A 7 30.17 -1.94 -12.16
C ARG A 7 29.53 -0.60 -12.55
N LEU A 8 28.64 -0.64 -13.54
CA LEU A 8 27.94 0.52 -14.12
C LEU A 8 26.78 1.06 -13.26
N GLY A 9 26.81 0.79 -11.95
CA GLY A 9 25.73 1.14 -11.00
C GLY A 9 26.08 2.28 -10.05
N GLY A 10 27.13 3.05 -10.34
CA GLY A 10 27.50 4.24 -9.58
C GLY A 10 27.66 5.44 -10.51
N GLY A 11 27.08 6.58 -10.14
CA GLY A 11 27.13 7.81 -10.93
C GLY A 11 25.83 8.14 -11.65
N ALA A 12 25.93 8.82 -12.80
CA ALA A 12 24.76 9.29 -13.55
C ALA A 12 23.94 8.12 -14.14
N PRO A 13 22.62 8.30 -14.34
CA PRO A 13 21.75 7.30 -14.91
C PRO A 13 22.15 7.02 -16.36
N GLN A 14 22.22 5.74 -16.67
CA GLN A 14 22.57 5.21 -17.97
C GLN A 14 21.48 4.24 -18.43
N PRO A 15 20.48 4.73 -19.19
CA PRO A 15 19.37 3.93 -19.72
C PRO A 15 19.79 2.66 -20.45
N LYS A 16 20.90 2.74 -21.21
CA LYS A 16 21.44 1.63 -22.02
C LYS A 16 21.92 0.44 -21.19
N THR A 17 22.17 0.64 -19.89
CA THR A 17 22.63 -0.39 -18.96
C THR A 17 21.57 -0.72 -17.91
N GLY A 18 20.35 -0.17 -18.04
CA GLY A 18 19.27 -0.34 -17.08
C GLY A 18 19.43 0.48 -15.79
N HIS A 19 20.37 1.45 -15.76
CA HIS A 19 20.60 2.32 -14.61
C HIS A 19 19.76 3.59 -14.74
N TRP A 20 18.63 3.67 -14.02
CA TRP A 20 17.64 4.74 -14.21
C TRP A 20 17.65 5.83 -13.13
N LEU A 21 18.36 5.63 -12.03
CA LEU A 21 18.45 6.56 -10.91
C LEU A 21 19.92 6.89 -10.64
N GLY A 22 20.27 8.18 -10.70
CA GLY A 22 21.60 8.64 -10.34
C GLY A 22 21.74 9.09 -8.89
N ASP A 23 22.89 9.69 -8.58
CA ASP A 23 23.18 10.31 -7.29
C ASP A 23 22.82 11.82 -7.27
N TRP A 24 23.04 12.50 -6.15
CA TRP A 24 22.91 13.94 -5.99
C TRP A 24 23.65 14.70 -7.12
N GLY A 25 22.94 15.64 -7.74
CA GLY A 25 23.43 16.38 -8.91
C GLY A 25 23.24 15.67 -10.26
N SER A 26 22.87 14.38 -10.27
CA SER A 26 22.66 13.61 -11.51
C SER A 26 21.47 12.64 -11.45
N PHE A 27 20.43 12.92 -10.68
CA PHE A 27 19.29 12.01 -10.41
C PHE A 27 18.64 11.32 -11.61
N GLY A 28 18.66 11.93 -12.81
CA GLY A 28 18.08 11.35 -14.04
C GLY A 28 16.67 11.80 -14.39
N GLY A 29 16.11 12.73 -13.63
CA GLY A 29 14.86 13.39 -13.98
C GLY A 29 14.97 14.32 -15.18
N ALA A 30 13.83 14.83 -15.63
CA ALA A 30 13.79 15.88 -16.65
C ALA A 30 14.51 17.15 -16.15
N LYS A 31 15.11 17.91 -17.08
CA LYS A 31 15.73 19.20 -16.75
C LYS A 31 14.66 20.16 -16.23
N GLN A 32 14.85 20.70 -15.04
CA GLN A 32 13.95 21.65 -14.40
C GLN A 32 14.52 23.06 -14.50
N LYS A 33 13.71 24.03 -14.91
CA LYS A 33 14.09 25.45 -14.98
C LYS A 33 12.87 26.31 -14.62
N GLY A 34 13.08 27.32 -13.78
CA GLY A 34 12.04 28.30 -13.42
C GLY A 34 11.13 27.89 -12.25
N ILE A 35 11.42 26.78 -11.57
CA ILE A 35 10.71 26.36 -10.35
C ILE A 35 11.48 26.94 -9.16
N VAL A 36 10.78 27.64 -8.26
CA VAL A 36 11.35 28.24 -7.05
C VAL A 36 10.56 27.73 -5.85
N ASP A 37 11.22 27.00 -4.97
CA ASP A 37 10.64 26.43 -3.76
C ASP A 37 11.04 27.25 -2.53
N TYR A 38 10.08 27.48 -1.63
CA TYR A 38 10.29 28.19 -0.37
C TYR A 38 10.02 27.26 0.81
N GLY A 39 10.86 27.33 1.84
CA GLY A 39 10.70 26.56 3.06
C GLY A 39 10.96 27.41 4.30
N LEU A 40 10.23 27.11 5.39
CA LEU A 40 10.47 27.71 6.71
C LEU A 40 11.22 26.70 7.59
N SER A 41 12.20 27.16 8.37
CA SER A 41 12.91 26.31 9.34
C SER A 41 11.92 25.61 10.29
N ALA A 42 12.15 24.32 10.55
CA ALA A 42 11.28 23.52 11.42
C ALA A 42 11.15 24.12 12.84
N ASN A 43 12.22 24.74 13.35
CA ASN A 43 12.23 25.40 14.66
C ASN A 43 11.34 26.66 14.74
N ARG A 44 10.82 27.12 13.59
CA ARG A 44 9.89 28.26 13.49
C ARG A 44 8.46 27.84 13.17
N GLN A 45 8.19 26.53 13.11
CA GLN A 45 6.86 25.98 12.86
C GLN A 45 6.32 25.32 14.12
N ASN A 46 4.99 25.32 14.28
CA ASN A 46 4.35 24.46 15.26
C ASN A 46 4.09 23.09 14.61
N PRO A 47 4.71 22.01 15.10
CA PRO A 47 4.63 20.68 14.47
C PRO A 47 3.22 20.07 14.46
N PHE A 48 2.31 20.54 15.33
CA PHE A 48 0.94 20.04 15.43
C PHE A 48 -0.11 21.09 15.04
N ALA A 49 0.29 22.17 14.38
CA ALA A 49 -0.66 23.15 13.86
C ALA A 49 -1.68 22.46 12.94
N GLY A 50 -2.97 22.58 13.26
CA GLY A 50 -4.06 22.00 12.46
C GLY A 50 -4.23 20.48 12.58
N ALA A 51 -3.34 19.78 13.30
CA ALA A 51 -3.28 18.32 13.28
C ALA A 51 -4.62 17.65 13.65
N ALA A 52 -5.35 18.15 14.65
CA ALA A 52 -6.63 17.57 15.05
C ALA A 52 -7.73 17.77 13.99
N HIS A 53 -7.85 18.97 13.44
CA HIS A 53 -8.83 19.29 12.39
C HIS A 53 -8.52 18.49 11.13
N ASP A 54 -7.27 18.55 10.67
CA ASP A 54 -6.83 17.87 9.46
C ASP A 54 -6.89 16.35 9.62
N ALA A 55 -6.49 15.80 10.77
CA ALA A 55 -6.56 14.36 11.01
C ALA A 55 -7.99 13.83 10.94
N ILE A 56 -9.00 14.60 11.35
CA ILE A 56 -10.39 14.14 11.28
C ILE A 56 -10.92 14.30 9.85
N PHE A 57 -10.93 15.51 9.32
CA PHE A 57 -11.63 15.81 8.06
C PHE A 57 -10.88 15.28 6.84
N ASN A 58 -9.55 15.38 6.81
CA ASN A 58 -8.75 14.86 5.69
C ASN A 58 -8.75 13.33 5.68
N THR A 59 -8.70 12.68 6.85
CA THR A 59 -8.78 11.21 6.93
C THR A 59 -10.13 10.72 6.46
N PHE A 60 -11.23 11.32 6.93
CA PHE A 60 -12.56 10.97 6.43
C PHE A 60 -12.66 11.14 4.92
N ARG A 61 -12.21 12.29 4.39
CA ARG A 61 -12.20 12.56 2.94
C ARG A 61 -11.44 11.50 2.16
N ARG A 62 -10.24 11.10 2.62
CA ARG A 62 -9.40 10.08 1.98
C ARG A 62 -10.03 8.69 2.06
N THR A 63 -10.56 8.31 3.23
CA THR A 63 -11.21 7.02 3.43
C THR A 63 -12.46 6.90 2.57
N LYS A 64 -13.31 7.93 2.53
CA LYS A 64 -14.53 7.97 1.69
C LYS A 64 -14.22 7.72 0.21
N SER A 65 -13.14 8.29 -0.31
CA SER A 65 -12.74 8.08 -1.71
C SER A 65 -12.28 6.66 -2.03
N GLN A 66 -11.88 5.89 -1.02
CA GLN A 66 -11.31 4.55 -1.22
C GLN A 66 -12.19 3.41 -0.66
N ILE A 67 -13.19 3.73 0.17
CA ILE A 67 -13.95 2.75 0.95
C ILE A 67 -14.57 1.67 0.06
N PHE A 68 -15.06 2.02 -1.13
CA PHE A 68 -15.70 1.06 -2.04
C PHE A 68 -14.73 0.11 -2.76
N TYR A 69 -13.42 0.37 -2.74
CA TYR A 69 -12.45 -0.54 -3.35
C TYR A 69 -12.08 -1.69 -2.41
N TRP A 70 -12.05 -1.45 -1.10
CA TRP A 70 -11.59 -2.44 -0.13
C TRP A 70 -12.69 -2.95 0.80
N LEU A 71 -13.67 -2.12 1.17
CA LEU A 71 -14.71 -2.53 2.12
C LEU A 71 -15.61 -3.64 1.56
N PRO A 72 -16.10 -3.58 0.30
CA PRO A 72 -16.92 -4.66 -0.25
C PRO A 72 -16.25 -6.05 -0.26
N PRO A 73 -15.01 -6.22 -0.76
CA PRO A 73 -14.37 -7.54 -0.69
C PRO A 73 -14.07 -7.98 0.76
N MET A 74 -13.76 -7.05 1.67
CA MET A 74 -13.58 -7.38 3.09
C MET A 74 -14.87 -7.87 3.74
N LEU A 75 -16.01 -7.21 3.48
CA LEU A 75 -17.32 -7.65 3.97
C LEU A 75 -17.71 -9.00 3.39
N ALA A 76 -17.56 -9.17 2.07
CA ALA A 76 -17.85 -10.44 1.41
C ALA A 76 -17.02 -11.59 2.00
N GLY A 77 -15.72 -11.37 2.21
CA GLY A 77 -14.83 -12.33 2.87
C GLY A 77 -15.26 -12.66 4.29
N TYR A 78 -15.63 -11.65 5.09
CA TYR A 78 -16.12 -11.85 6.45
C TYR A 78 -17.38 -12.72 6.48
N TYR A 79 -18.39 -12.41 5.67
CA TYR A 79 -19.62 -13.19 5.62
C TYR A 79 -19.39 -14.61 5.11
N LEU A 80 -18.54 -14.79 4.10
CA LEU A 80 -18.19 -16.11 3.58
C LEU A 80 -17.51 -16.98 4.65
N LEU A 81 -16.57 -16.41 5.40
CA LEU A 81 -15.89 -17.10 6.50
C LEU A 81 -16.85 -17.45 7.63
N ASN A 82 -17.75 -16.54 8.00
CA ASN A 82 -18.76 -16.80 9.03
C ASN A 82 -19.67 -17.96 8.62
N TRP A 83 -20.20 -17.91 7.39
CA TRP A 83 -21.02 -18.98 6.84
C TRP A 83 -20.26 -20.32 6.78
N ALA A 84 -19.02 -20.33 6.30
CA ALA A 84 -18.21 -21.54 6.22
C ALA A 84 -17.96 -22.15 7.60
N THR A 85 -17.71 -21.31 8.60
CA THR A 85 -17.48 -21.75 9.99
C THR A 85 -18.74 -22.34 10.61
N GLU A 86 -19.87 -21.64 10.52
CA GLU A 86 -21.16 -22.14 11.01
C GLU A 86 -21.56 -23.44 10.31
N ARG A 87 -21.41 -23.49 8.99
CA ARG A 87 -21.72 -24.69 8.20
C ARG A 87 -20.81 -25.86 8.58
N ASN A 88 -19.52 -25.62 8.79
CA ASN A 88 -18.59 -26.66 9.23
C ASN A 88 -18.97 -27.22 10.61
N HIS A 89 -19.27 -26.34 11.58
CA HIS A 89 -19.73 -26.77 12.90
C HIS A 89 -21.05 -27.55 12.84
N TYR A 90 -21.99 -27.12 12.00
CA TYR A 90 -23.25 -27.81 11.81
C TYR A 90 -23.06 -29.22 11.25
N LEU A 91 -22.27 -29.37 10.17
CA LEU A 91 -21.99 -30.66 9.55
C LEU A 91 -21.30 -31.63 10.52
N ASN A 92 -20.43 -31.12 11.39
CA ASN A 92 -19.76 -31.91 12.43
C ASN A 92 -20.60 -32.16 13.69
N SER A 93 -21.81 -31.57 13.78
CA SER A 93 -22.74 -31.78 14.88
C SER A 93 -23.51 -33.10 14.74
N LYS A 94 -24.19 -33.52 15.81
CA LYS A 94 -25.07 -34.71 15.76
C LYS A 94 -26.23 -34.53 14.79
N ALA A 95 -26.83 -33.34 14.74
CA ALA A 95 -27.95 -33.05 13.85
C ALA A 95 -27.50 -33.08 12.37
N GLY A 96 -26.37 -32.44 12.06
CA GLY A 96 -25.82 -32.47 10.70
C GLY A 96 -25.45 -33.88 10.24
N ARG A 97 -24.83 -34.69 11.11
CA ARG A 97 -24.58 -36.11 10.79
C ARG A 97 -25.86 -36.90 10.53
N ALA A 98 -26.93 -36.65 11.29
CA ALA A 98 -28.21 -37.33 11.10
C ALA A 98 -28.90 -36.91 9.79
N GLU A 99 -28.82 -35.63 9.42
CA GLU A 99 -29.41 -35.10 8.17
C GLU A 99 -28.74 -35.66 6.91
N PHE A 100 -27.43 -35.89 6.94
CA PHE A 100 -26.65 -36.40 5.81
C PHE A 100 -26.27 -37.89 5.93
N ALA A 101 -26.86 -38.63 6.89
CA ALA A 101 -26.56 -40.05 7.12
C ALA A 101 -27.00 -40.95 5.95
N ASP A 102 -28.09 -40.59 5.26
CA ASP A 102 -28.70 -41.40 4.19
C ASP A 102 -28.30 -40.93 2.78
N SER A 103 -27.44 -39.91 2.67
CA SER A 103 -27.06 -39.28 1.40
C SER A 103 -25.74 -39.79 0.80
N GLU A 104 -25.27 -40.96 1.23
CA GLU A 104 -24.06 -41.63 0.72
C GLU A 104 -24.40 -42.77 -0.25
#